data_AF-A0A6F8Z093-F1
#
_entry.id   AF-A0A6F8Z093-F1
#
_cell.length_a   1.000
_cell.length_b   1.000
_cell.length_c   1.000
_cell.angle_alpha   90.00
_cell.angle_beta   90.00
_cell.angle_gamma   90.00
#
_symmetry.space_group_name_H-M   'P 1'
#
loop_
_entity.id
_entity.type
_entity.pdbx_description
1 polymer ?
#
loop_
_entity_poly.entity_id
_entity_poly.type
_entity_poly.pdbx_seq_one_letter_code
_entity_poly.pdbx_strand_id
1 'polypeptide(L)' 'MPTSVGYGWHLDGLTAWLATLNSCAPGVLTVNVDNGFGAGVAAARIARRAR' A
#
# COMPACT_ATOMS: atom_id res chain seq x y z
N MET A 1 -0.24 0.42 3.05
CA MET A 1 0.53 1.30 2.15
C MET A 1 1.98 1.13 2.46
N PRO A 2 2.84 0.84 1.48
CA PRO A 2 4.28 0.71 1.69
C PRO A 2 4.88 2.03 2.15
N THR A 3 5.69 2.02 3.20
CA THR A 3 6.39 3.20 3.73
C THR A 3 7.89 3.04 3.54
N SER A 4 8.59 4.14 3.26
CA SER A 4 10.06 4.15 3.19
C SER A 4 10.70 3.97 4.57
N VAL A 5 9.98 4.35 5.63
CA VAL A 5 10.38 4.21 7.02
C VAL A 5 9.86 2.90 7.64
N GLY A 6 10.68 2.31 8.52
CA GLY A 6 10.35 1.09 9.27
C GLY A 6 11.55 0.57 10.07
N TYR A 7 11.34 -0.46 10.89
CA TYR A 7 12.39 -1.12 11.67
C TYR A 7 13.09 -2.27 10.89
N GLY A 8 14.34 -2.06 10.47
CA GLY A 8 15.16 -3.04 9.74
C GLY A 8 15.77 -2.49 8.43
N TRP A 9 16.21 -3.38 7.53
CA TRP A 9 16.65 -2.98 6.19
C TRP A 9 15.45 -2.77 5.27
N HIS A 10 14.98 -1.53 5.20
CA HIS A 10 13.76 -1.20 4.44
C HIS A 10 13.97 -0.91 2.95
N LEU A 11 15.21 -0.83 2.45
CA LEU A 11 15.53 -0.51 1.04
C LEU A 11 14.62 0.62 0.49
N ASP A 12 14.50 1.71 1.24
CA ASP A 12 13.59 2.84 0.94
C ASP A 12 12.14 2.42 0.63
N GLY A 13 11.63 1.42 1.35
CA GLY A 13 10.26 0.91 1.22
C GLY A 13 10.08 -0.14 0.13
N LEU A 14 11.13 -0.53 -0.58
CA LEU A 14 11.09 -1.56 -1.63
C LEU A 14 10.66 -2.92 -1.07
N THR A 15 11.14 -3.29 0.12
CA THR A 15 10.78 -4.57 0.76
C THR A 15 9.29 -4.64 1.08
N ALA A 16 8.73 -3.55 1.63
CA ALA A 16 7.30 -3.44 1.91
C ALA A 16 6.47 -3.42 0.62
N TRP A 17 6.93 -2.73 -0.42
CA TRP A 17 6.24 -2.68 -1.70
C TRP A 17 6.20 -4.06 -2.38
N LEU A 18 7.34 -4.76 -2.45
CA LEU A 18 7.43 -6.12 -2.99
C LEU A 18 6.59 -7.11 -2.19
N ALA A 19 6.56 -7.01 -0.86
CA ALA A 19 5.70 -7.86 -0.02
C ALA A 19 4.21 -7.65 -0.34
N THR A 20 3.77 -6.40 -0.48
CA THR A 20 2.37 -6.10 -0.80
C THR A 20 1.99 -6.49 -2.22
N LEU A 21 2.89 -6.35 -3.20
CA LEU A 21 2.66 -6.81 -4.58
C LEU A 21 2.59 -8.32 -4.70
N ASN A 22 3.47 -9.04 -3.99
CA ASN A 22 3.53 -10.50 -4.04
C ASN A 22 2.51 -11.17 -3.09
N SER A 23 1.71 -10.41 -2.36
CA SER A 23 0.82 -10.97 -1.33
C SER A 23 -0.25 -11.92 -1.87
N CYS A 24 -0.59 -11.87 -3.17
CA CYS A 24 -1.65 -12.64 -3.85
C CYS A 24 -3.01 -12.69 -3.12
N ALA A 25 -3.19 -11.90 -2.07
CA ALA A 25 -4.37 -11.92 -1.23
C ALA A 25 -5.48 -11.11 -1.92
N PRO A 26 -6.68 -11.69 -2.10
CA PRO A 26 -7.77 -10.99 -2.76
C PRO A 26 -8.17 -9.75 -1.96
N GLY A 27 -8.44 -8.65 -2.66
CA GLY A 27 -8.83 -7.38 -2.05
C GLY A 27 -7.67 -6.51 -1.53
N VAL A 28 -6.42 -6.95 -1.69
CA VAL A 28 -5.26 -6.10 -1.41
C VAL A 28 -5.01 -5.14 -2.57
N LEU A 29 -5.00 -3.84 -2.27
CA LEU A 29 -4.60 -2.76 -3.16
C LEU A 29 -3.29 -2.17 -2.64
N THR A 30 -2.28 -2.10 -3.50
CA THR A 30 -1.00 -1.44 -3.20
C THR A 30 -0.85 -0.16 -4.01
N VAL A 31 -0.04 0.77 -3.47
CA VAL A 31 0.28 2.07 -4.07
C VAL A 31 1.80 2.27 -3.97
N ASN A 32 2.32 3.29 -4.66
CA ASN A 32 3.73 3.67 -4.55
C ASN A 32 4.14 3.91 -3.09
N VAL A 33 5.44 3.69 -2.79
CA VAL A 33 6.01 3.97 -1.46
C VAL A 33 5.68 5.39 -1.02
N ASP A 34 5.26 5.54 0.23
CA ASP A 34 4.85 6.78 0.88
C ASP A 34 3.66 7.51 0.23
N ASN A 35 2.98 6.90 -0.75
CA ASN A 35 1.79 7.51 -1.37
C ASN A 35 0.52 7.33 -0.52
N GLY A 36 0.54 7.92 0.68
CA GLY A 36 -0.60 7.93 1.60
C GLY A 36 -1.82 8.69 1.06
N PHE A 37 -1.62 9.62 0.14
CA PHE A 37 -2.72 10.32 -0.52
C PHE A 37 -3.49 9.42 -1.48
N GLY A 38 -2.81 8.78 -2.44
CA GLY A 38 -3.43 7.89 -3.42
C GLY A 38 -4.12 6.70 -2.74
N ALA A 39 -3.51 6.21 -1.66
CA ALA A 39 -4.09 5.26 -0.74
C ALA A 39 -5.45 5.70 -0.17
N GLY A 40 -5.50 6.89 0.42
CA GLY A 40 -6.73 7.45 1.01
C GLY A 40 -7.82 7.67 -0.03
N VAL A 41 -7.46 8.18 -1.21
CA VAL A 41 -8.44 8.38 -2.29
C VAL A 41 -8.99 7.03 -2.80
N ALA A 42 -8.13 6.02 -2.95
CA ALA A 42 -8.56 4.67 -3.33
C ALA A 42 -9.50 4.07 -2.27
N ALA A 43 -9.14 4.16 -0.99
CA ALA A 43 -9.99 3.71 0.12
C ALA A 43 -11.35 4.43 0.13
N ALA A 44 -11.37 5.75 -0.06
CA ALA A 44 -12.61 6.52 -0.11
C ALA A 44 -13.49 6.15 -1.32
N ARG A 45 -12.88 5.84 -2.47
CA ARG A 45 -13.61 5.35 -3.66
C ARG A 45 -14.23 3.97 -3.39
N ILE A 46 -13.51 3.06 -2.75
CA ILE A 46 -14.00 1.74 -2.37
C ILE A 46 -15.16 1.88 -1.38
N ALA A 47 -14.99 2.69 -0.32
CA ALA A 47 -16.01 2.93 0.69
C ALA A 47 -17.30 3.51 0.09
N ARG A 48 -17.20 4.41 -0.89
CA ARG A 48 -18.37 4.95 -1.61
C ARG A 48 -19.04 3.95 -2.55
N ARG A 49 -18.30 2.94 -3.05
CA ARG A 49 -18.84 1.88 -3.93
C ARG A 49 -19.52 0.76 -3.14
N ALA A 50 -19.13 0.57 -1.88
CA ALA A 50 -19.68 -0.44 -0.98
C ALA A 50 -20.98 0.00 -0.27
N ARG A 51 -21.46 1.22 -0.55
CA ARG A 51 -22.74 1.75 -0.08
C ARG A 51 -23.82 1.54 -1.14
#